data_AF-A0A6G4R4R6-F1
#
_entry.id   AF-A0A6G4R4R6-F1
#
_cell.length_a   1.000
_cell.length_b   1.000
_cell.length_c   1.000
_cell.angle_alpha   90.00
_cell.angle_beta   90.00
_cell.angle_gamma   90.00
#
_symmetry.space_group_name_H-M   'P 1'
#
loop_
_entity.id
_entity.type
_entity.pdbx_description
1 polymer ?
#
loop_
_entity_poly.entity_id
_entity_poly.type
_entity_poly.pdbx_seq_one_letter_code
_entity_poly.pdbx_strand_id
1 'polypeptide(L)'
;MRTSLNVPEEMIAEFDQTWQAEGLDSRSRALREAIQEYVESHHRLEQAHGTVAATIVFDYVHDEIINALHEIQHEYQEIIDTTCHVHHGQWCLESVFCHGDAETVRSLVYQLKDFDAVGRVSVTLLRADADHADERRHSAHNTHK
;
A
#
# COMPACT_ATOMS: atom_id res chain seq x y z
N MET A 1 3.32 12.56 -24.25
CA MET A 1 1.93 12.25 -24.65
C MET A 1 0.99 13.18 -23.90
N ARG A 2 -0.09 13.67 -24.50
CA ARG A 2 -1.10 14.49 -23.81
C ARG A 2 -2.41 13.70 -23.78
N THR A 3 -2.93 13.46 -22.59
CA THR A 3 -4.13 12.62 -22.35
C THR A 3 -5.16 13.45 -21.60
N SER A 4 -6.43 13.29 -21.95
CA SER A 4 -7.56 13.86 -21.22
C SER A 4 -8.13 12.80 -20.28
N LEU A 5 -8.39 13.17 -19.03
CA LEU A 5 -8.96 12.31 -17.99
C LEU A 5 -10.31 12.90 -17.56
N ASN A 6 -11.26 12.05 -17.21
CA ASN A 6 -12.50 12.48 -16.57
C ASN A 6 -12.33 12.37 -15.05
N VAL A 7 -12.39 13.49 -14.35
CA VAL A 7 -12.19 13.59 -12.90
C VAL A 7 -13.22 14.57 -12.36
N PRO A 8 -13.88 14.28 -11.21
CA PRO A 8 -14.81 15.20 -10.57
C PRO A 8 -14.17 16.58 -10.29
N GLU A 9 -14.95 17.64 -10.44
CA GLU A 9 -14.46 19.03 -10.29
C GLU A 9 -13.93 19.30 -8.87
N GLU A 10 -14.61 18.77 -7.85
CA GLU A 10 -14.20 18.84 -6.45
C GLU A 10 -12.82 18.21 -6.21
N MET A 11 -12.55 17.06 -6.83
CA MET A 11 -11.27 16.35 -6.70
C MET A 11 -10.13 17.10 -7.41
N ILE A 12 -10.41 17.74 -8.55
CA ILE A 12 -9.42 18.60 -9.22
C ILE A 12 -9.12 19.84 -8.37
N ALA A 13 -10.13 20.43 -7.74
CA ALA A 13 -9.94 21.59 -6.87
C ALA A 13 -9.10 21.26 -5.63
N GLU A 14 -9.32 20.10 -5.02
CA GLU A 14 -8.50 19.61 -3.90
C GLU A 14 -7.06 19.31 -4.35
N PHE A 15 -6.89 18.60 -5.47
CA PHE A 15 -5.57 18.33 -6.05
C PHE A 15 -4.79 19.63 -6.30
N ASP A 16 -5.46 20.65 -6.84
CA ASP A 16 -4.84 21.95 -7.11
C ASP A 16 -4.36 22.68 -5.86
N GLN A 17 -5.13 22.61 -4.77
CA GLN A 17 -4.71 23.19 -3.49
C GLN A 17 -3.49 22.47 -2.94
N THR A 18 -3.45 21.15 -3.02
CA THR A 18 -2.36 20.32 -2.50
C THR A 18 -1.02 20.64 -3.17
N TRP A 19 -0.94 20.57 -4.50
CA TRP A 19 0.36 20.78 -5.17
C TRP A 19 0.87 22.22 -5.07
N GLN A 20 -0.05 23.20 -4.97
CA GLN A 20 0.32 24.59 -4.73
C GLN A 20 0.89 24.78 -3.33
N ALA A 21 0.31 24.12 -2.32
CA ALA A 21 0.82 24.15 -0.95
C ALA A 21 2.19 23.46 -0.82
N GLU A 22 2.43 22.40 -1.60
CA GLU A 22 3.73 21.73 -1.72
C GLU A 22 4.79 22.56 -2.47
N GLY A 23 4.37 23.64 -3.14
CA GLY A 23 5.26 24.52 -3.90
C GLY A 23 5.74 23.92 -5.22
N LEU A 24 4.98 22.99 -5.81
CA LEU A 24 5.34 22.39 -7.09
C LEU A 24 5.18 23.40 -8.24
N ASP A 25 6.04 23.32 -9.26
CA ASP A 25 6.10 24.31 -10.34
C ASP A 25 4.86 24.32 -11.26
N SER A 26 4.10 23.21 -11.31
CA SER A 26 2.93 23.08 -12.17
C SER A 26 2.06 21.88 -11.81
N ARG A 27 0.77 21.96 -12.17
CA ARG A 27 -0.17 20.82 -12.13
C ARG A 27 0.37 19.58 -12.86
N SER A 28 1.05 19.76 -13.99
CA SER A 28 1.64 18.64 -14.76
C SER A 28 2.85 17.99 -14.08
N ARG A 29 3.55 18.70 -13.19
CA ARG A 29 4.60 18.13 -12.33
C ARG A 29 3.95 17.27 -11.26
N ALA A 30 2.99 17.85 -10.53
CA ALA A 30 2.23 17.16 -9.49
C ALA A 30 1.55 15.89 -10.01
N LEU A 31 0.92 15.96 -11.18
CA LEU A 31 0.22 14.80 -11.76
C LEU A 31 1.20 13.67 -12.11
N ARG A 32 2.40 14.00 -12.61
CA ARG A 32 3.43 12.99 -12.88
C ARG A 32 3.93 12.34 -11.60
N GLU A 33 4.10 13.13 -10.55
CA GLU A 33 4.53 12.65 -9.23
C GLU A 33 3.47 11.71 -8.63
N ALA A 34 2.21 12.11 -8.64
CA ALA A 34 1.09 11.28 -8.20
C ALA A 34 0.96 9.98 -9.02
N ILE A 35 1.12 10.03 -10.35
CA ILE A 35 1.12 8.83 -11.19
C ILE A 35 2.33 7.93 -10.85
N GLN A 36 3.51 8.52 -10.64
CA GLN A 36 4.70 7.75 -10.30
C GLN A 36 4.57 7.08 -8.93
N GLU A 37 4.06 7.79 -7.92
CA GLU A 37 3.77 7.23 -6.59
C GLU A 37 2.72 6.12 -6.67
N TYR A 38 1.65 6.32 -7.45
CA TYR A 38 0.66 5.27 -7.70
C TYR A 38 1.29 4.04 -8.35
N VAL A 39 2.10 4.22 -9.40
CA VAL A 39 2.77 3.11 -10.07
C VAL A 39 3.75 2.44 -9.13
N GLU A 40 4.62 3.16 -8.42
CA GLU A 40 5.61 2.56 -7.53
C GLU A 40 4.97 1.77 -6.39
N SER A 41 3.91 2.31 -5.77
CA SER A 41 3.18 1.63 -4.69
C SER A 41 2.50 0.35 -5.16
N HIS A 42 1.88 0.36 -6.35
CA HIS A 42 1.20 -0.82 -6.88
C HIS A 42 2.17 -1.80 -7.55
N HIS A 43 3.20 -1.31 -8.24
CA HIS A 43 4.19 -2.14 -8.91
C HIS A 43 5.02 -2.95 -7.92
N ARG A 44 5.40 -2.37 -6.77
CA ARG A 44 6.10 -3.14 -5.71
C ARG A 44 5.24 -4.27 -5.16
N LEU A 45 3.93 -4.05 -4.98
CA LEU A 45 3.00 -5.08 -4.52
C LEU A 45 2.76 -6.17 -5.59
N GLU A 46 2.64 -5.77 -6.86
CA GLU A 46 2.42 -6.69 -7.98
C GLU A 46 3.66 -7.52 -8.33
N GLN A 47 4.86 -6.95 -8.23
CA GLN A 47 6.13 -7.64 -8.49
C GLN A 47 6.70 -8.37 -7.26
N ALA A 48 6.08 -8.20 -6.09
CA ALA A 48 6.48 -8.93 -4.92
C ALA A 48 6.27 -10.44 -5.15
N HIS A 49 7.32 -11.21 -4.85
CA HIS A 49 7.34 -12.67 -4.94
C HIS A 49 8.09 -13.25 -3.73
N GLY A 50 7.74 -14.47 -3.34
CA GLY A 50 8.32 -15.13 -2.18
C GLY A 50 7.79 -14.56 -0.87
N THR A 51 8.55 -14.75 0.21
CA THR A 51 8.15 -14.23 1.52
C THR A 51 8.47 -12.75 1.63
N VAL A 52 7.52 -11.98 2.14
CA VAL A 52 7.62 -10.54 2.28
C VAL A 52 7.24 -10.08 3.68
N ALA A 53 7.81 -8.95 4.10
CA ALA A 53 7.37 -8.20 5.27
C ALA A 53 6.72 -6.88 4.83
N ALA A 54 5.51 -6.61 5.32
CA ALA A 54 4.75 -5.43 4.97
C ALA A 54 4.01 -4.83 6.18
N THR A 55 3.73 -3.53 6.07
CA THR A 55 2.81 -2.83 6.96
C THR A 55 1.67 -2.28 6.11
N ILE A 56 0.45 -2.67 6.47
CA ILE A 56 -0.79 -2.15 5.88
C ILE A 56 -1.38 -1.18 6.90
N VAL A 57 -1.71 0.03 6.47
CA VAL A 57 -2.34 1.05 7.31
C VAL A 57 -3.65 1.46 6.65
N PHE A 58 -4.75 1.41 7.37
CA PHE A 58 -6.04 1.80 6.82
C PHE A 58 -6.95 2.45 7.86
N ASP A 59 -7.89 3.25 7.37
CA ASP A 59 -8.96 3.83 8.16
C ASP A 59 -10.32 3.17 7.84
N TYR A 60 -11.23 3.18 8.82
CA TYR A 60 -12.61 2.77 8.61
C TYR A 60 -13.57 3.45 9.58
N VAL A 61 -14.83 3.62 9.17
CA VAL A 61 -15.89 4.19 10.02
C VAL A 61 -16.47 3.11 10.94
N HIS A 62 -16.63 3.43 12.22
CA HIS A 62 -17.07 2.48 13.25
C HIS A 62 -18.59 2.28 13.19
N ASP A 63 -19.03 1.22 12.52
CA ASP A 63 -20.40 0.68 12.52
C ASP A 63 -20.37 -0.86 12.76
N GLU A 64 -21.51 -1.57 12.65
CA GLU A 64 -21.66 -3.06 12.77
C GLU A 64 -20.68 -3.88 11.90
N ILE A 65 -19.90 -3.21 11.08
CA ILE A 65 -18.96 -3.69 10.07
C ILE A 65 -17.65 -4.20 10.69
N ILE A 66 -17.34 -3.86 11.95
CA ILE A 66 -16.10 -4.30 12.63
C ILE A 66 -15.96 -5.82 12.67
N ASN A 67 -17.07 -6.56 12.78
CA ASN A 67 -17.05 -8.02 12.80
C ASN A 67 -16.62 -8.60 11.45
N ALA A 68 -17.14 -8.04 10.34
CA ALA A 68 -16.78 -8.48 8.99
C ALA A 68 -15.32 -8.14 8.65
N LEU A 69 -14.84 -6.98 9.12
CA LEU A 69 -13.43 -6.60 8.95
C LEU A 69 -12.51 -7.53 9.76
N HIS A 70 -12.88 -7.86 11.00
CA HIS A 70 -12.14 -8.85 11.79
C HIS A 70 -12.20 -10.24 11.15
N GLU A 71 -13.33 -10.65 10.57
CA GLU A 71 -13.43 -11.91 9.83
C GLU A 71 -12.41 -11.98 8.69
N ILE A 72 -12.30 -10.91 7.88
CA ILE A 72 -11.25 -10.81 6.86
C ILE A 72 -9.89 -10.98 7.51
N GLN A 73 -9.54 -10.22 8.54
CA GLN A 73 -8.23 -10.35 9.19
C GLN A 73 -7.98 -11.75 9.76
N HIS A 74 -9.00 -12.41 10.30
CA HIS A 74 -8.93 -13.77 10.82
C HIS A 74 -8.65 -14.81 9.72
N GLU A 75 -9.15 -14.62 8.51
CA GLU A 75 -8.81 -15.46 7.35
C GLU A 75 -7.31 -15.38 7.00
N TYR A 76 -6.69 -14.23 7.26
CA TYR A 76 -5.26 -13.99 7.01
C TYR A 76 -4.39 -14.06 8.27
N GLN A 77 -4.90 -14.61 9.38
CA GLN A 77 -4.18 -14.65 10.67
C GLN A 77 -2.80 -15.34 10.59
N GLU A 78 -2.59 -16.23 9.62
CA GLU A 78 -1.32 -16.93 9.43
C GLU A 78 -0.19 -16.00 8.95
N ILE A 79 -0.54 -14.90 8.27
CA ILE A 79 0.43 -13.91 7.77
C ILE A 79 0.44 -12.62 8.58
N ILE A 80 -0.49 -12.44 9.53
CA ILE A 80 -0.60 -11.23 10.35
C ILE A 80 0.14 -11.47 11.67
N ASP A 81 1.24 -10.74 11.88
CA ASP A 81 2.03 -10.81 13.10
C ASP A 81 1.36 -10.06 14.25
N THR A 82 0.79 -8.88 13.96
CA THR A 82 0.17 -7.99 14.96
C THR A 82 -0.69 -6.95 14.27
N THR A 83 -1.78 -6.58 14.94
CA THR A 83 -2.59 -5.41 14.59
C THR A 83 -2.53 -4.37 15.71
N CYS A 84 -2.50 -3.09 15.33
CA CYS A 84 -2.58 -1.96 16.23
C CYS A 84 -3.77 -1.09 15.82
N HIS A 85 -4.72 -0.91 16.72
CA HIS A 85 -5.98 -0.23 16.45
C HIS A 85 -6.15 0.96 17.38
N VAL A 86 -6.51 2.12 16.81
CA VAL A 86 -6.72 3.37 17.54
C VAL A 86 -8.07 3.96 17.17
N HIS A 87 -8.90 4.23 18.18
CA HIS A 87 -10.19 4.91 17.99
C HIS A 87 -10.02 6.44 17.91
N HIS A 88 -10.59 7.05 16.88
CA HIS A 88 -10.62 8.49 16.63
C HIS A 88 -12.07 8.99 16.49
N GLY A 89 -12.86 8.81 17.54
CA GLY A 89 -14.27 9.22 17.55
C GLY A 89 -15.12 8.27 16.71
N GLN A 90 -15.50 8.70 15.50
CA GLN A 90 -16.39 7.92 14.60
C GLN A 90 -15.63 7.02 13.62
N TRP A 91 -14.31 7.16 13.53
CA TRP A 91 -13.46 6.33 12.67
C TRP A 91 -12.32 5.73 13.48
N CYS A 92 -11.73 4.68 12.94
CA CYS A 92 -10.61 3.97 13.52
C CYS A 92 -9.44 3.97 12.55
N LEU A 93 -8.23 4.10 13.10
CA LEU A 93 -6.99 3.88 12.38
C LEU A 93 -6.45 2.52 12.78
N GLU A 94 -6.17 1.67 11.80
CA GLU A 94 -5.59 0.36 12.04
C GLU A 94 -4.32 0.16 11.24
N SER A 95 -3.32 -0.44 11.90
CA SER A 95 -2.08 -0.87 11.27
C SER A 95 -1.91 -2.36 11.47
N VAL A 96 -1.73 -3.07 10.37
CA VAL A 96 -1.51 -4.51 10.30
C VAL A 96 -0.07 -4.76 9.87
N PHE A 97 0.69 -5.43 10.71
CA PHE A 97 2.03 -5.91 10.40
C PHE A 97 1.91 -7.34 9.91
N CYS A 98 2.40 -7.61 8.70
CA CYS A 98 2.30 -8.93 8.10
C CYS A 98 3.64 -9.43 7.55
N HIS A 99 3.82 -10.75 7.66
CA HIS A 99 4.95 -11.49 7.16
C HIS A 99 4.46 -12.80 6.54
N GLY A 100 4.61 -12.97 5.23
CA GLY A 100 4.08 -14.13 4.54
C GLY A 100 4.31 -14.11 3.04
N ASP A 101 3.67 -15.01 2.31
CA ASP A 101 3.76 -15.03 0.85
C ASP A 101 3.19 -13.74 0.24
N ALA A 102 3.90 -13.20 -0.75
CA ALA A 102 3.54 -11.97 -1.44
C ALA A 102 2.11 -12.00 -2.04
N GLU A 103 1.66 -13.15 -2.54
CA GLU A 103 0.32 -13.31 -3.10
C GLU A 103 -0.76 -13.24 -2.02
N THR A 104 -0.49 -13.82 -0.85
CA THR A 104 -1.39 -13.77 0.30
C THR A 104 -1.48 -12.36 0.88
N VAL A 105 -0.35 -11.65 1.03
CA VAL A 105 -0.32 -10.24 1.46
C VAL A 105 -1.07 -9.35 0.46
N ARG A 106 -0.86 -9.56 -0.84
CA ARG A 106 -1.56 -8.82 -1.90
C ARG A 106 -3.07 -9.07 -1.87
N SER A 107 -3.50 -10.31 -1.64
CA SER A 107 -4.92 -10.65 -1.49
C SER A 107 -5.57 -9.94 -0.31
N LEU A 108 -4.90 -9.91 0.85
CA LEU A 108 -5.37 -9.16 2.03
C LEU A 108 -5.52 -7.66 1.71
N VAL A 109 -4.52 -7.05 1.07
CA VAL A 109 -4.58 -5.63 0.68
C VAL A 109 -5.78 -5.35 -0.22
N TYR A 110 -6.05 -6.21 -1.20
CA TYR A 110 -7.16 -5.99 -2.12
C TYR A 110 -8.52 -6.19 -1.44
N GLN A 111 -8.67 -7.19 -0.59
CA GLN A 111 -9.90 -7.34 0.19
C GLN A 111 -10.16 -6.13 1.10
N LEU A 112 -9.12 -5.58 1.74
CA LEU A 112 -9.25 -4.36 2.55
C LEU A 112 -9.62 -3.14 1.70
N LYS A 113 -9.07 -3.00 0.48
CA LYS A 113 -9.40 -1.91 -0.45
C LYS A 113 -10.82 -2.00 -1.00
N ASP A 114 -11.31 -3.21 -1.22
CA ASP A 114 -12.65 -3.47 -1.77
C ASP A 114 -13.74 -3.44 -0.69
N PHE A 115 -13.38 -3.24 0.57
CA PHE A 115 -14.31 -3.23 1.68
C PHE A 115 -14.95 -1.85 1.86
N ASP A 116 -16.28 -1.77 1.70
CA ASP A 116 -17.04 -0.52 1.60
C ASP A 116 -16.79 0.51 2.73
N ALA A 117 -16.50 0.05 3.94
CA ALA A 117 -16.28 0.92 5.09
C ALA A 117 -14.84 1.40 5.27
N VAL A 118 -13.89 0.85 4.51
CA VAL A 118 -12.49 1.26 4.50
C VAL A 118 -12.33 2.44 3.56
N GLY A 119 -11.81 3.56 4.08
CA GLY A 119 -11.64 4.77 3.26
C GLY A 119 -10.34 4.73 2.47
N ARG A 120 -9.20 4.66 3.16
CA ARG A 120 -7.88 4.60 2.53
C ARG A 120 -7.08 3.42 3.04
N VAL A 121 -6.42 2.71 2.12
CA VAL A 121 -5.39 1.69 2.42
C VAL A 121 -4.04 2.15 1.90
N SER A 122 -3.03 2.19 2.78
CA SER A 122 -1.63 2.41 2.44
C SER A 122 -0.83 1.15 2.75
N VAL A 123 0.10 0.79 1.88
CA VAL A 123 0.94 -0.41 2.02
C VAL A 123 2.39 -0.01 1.89
N THR A 124 3.20 -0.40 2.88
CA THR A 124 4.65 -0.30 2.83
C THR A 124 5.22 -1.71 2.81
N LEU A 125 5.80 -2.09 1.67
CA LEU A 125 6.53 -3.35 1.49
C LEU A 125 8.01 -3.10 1.81
N LEU A 126 8.55 -3.74 2.86
CA LEU A 126 9.89 -3.45 3.37
C LEU A 126 10.96 -4.41 2.82
N ARG A 127 10.61 -5.68 2.64
CA ARG A 127 11.54 -6.70 2.14
C ARG A 127 10.75 -7.77 1.40
N ALA A 128 11.19 -8.11 0.20
CA ALA A 128 10.85 -9.37 -0.44
C ALA A 128 12.12 -10.20 -0.50
N ASP A 129 12.04 -11.48 -0.17
CA ASP A 129 13.22 -12.38 -0.23
C ASP A 129 13.88 -12.46 -1.62
N ALA A 130 13.24 -11.89 -2.65
CA ALA A 130 13.80 -11.64 -3.97
C ALA A 130 15.11 -10.81 -3.96
N ASP A 131 15.33 -9.92 -2.98
CA ASP A 131 16.52 -9.06 -2.95
C ASP A 131 17.81 -9.80 -2.54
N HIS A 132 17.72 -11.02 -1.98
CA HIS A 132 18.89 -11.81 -1.56
C HIS A 132 19.48 -12.72 -2.65
N ALA A 133 18.87 -12.77 -3.83
CA ALA A 133 19.36 -13.60 -4.93
C ALA A 133 20.47 -12.91 -5.75
N ASP A 134 20.55 -11.57 -5.75
CA ASP A 134 21.50 -10.82 -6.58
C ASP A 134 22.88 -10.64 -5.90
N GLU A 135 22.92 -10.55 -4.57
CA GLU A 135 24.20 -10.43 -3.83
C GLU A 135 25.02 -11.72 -3.83
N ARG A 136 24.38 -12.89 -3.94
CA ARG A 136 25.08 -14.19 -3.96
C ARG A 136 25.72 -14.51 -5.31
N ARG A 137 25.34 -13.83 -6.40
CA ARG A 137 25.96 -14.01 -7.73
C ARG A 137 27.29 -13.28 -7.87
N HIS A 138 27.50 -12.18 -7.15
CA HIS A 138 28.75 -11.41 -7.21
C HIS A 138 29.88 -11.98 -6.32
N SER A 139 29.57 -12.76 -5.28
CA SER A 139 30.60 -13.35 -4.41
C SER A 139 31.25 -14.63 -5.00
N ALA A 140 30.57 -15.33 -5.91
CA ALA A 140 31.06 -16.59 -6.49
C ALA A 140 32.14 -16.41 -7.58
N HIS A 141 32.44 -15.18 -8.02
CA HIS A 141 33.39 -14.94 -9.12
C HIS A 141 34.81 -14.56 -8.67
N ASN A 142 35.12 -14.52 -7.37
CA ASN A 142 36.42 -14.06 -6.89
C ASN A 142 37.16 -15.04 -5.99
N THR A 143 37.10 -16.33 -6.30
CA THR A 143 37.97 -17.33 -5.65
C THR A 143 38.63 -18.22 -6.71
N HIS A 144 39.54 -17.68 -7.52
CA HIS A 144 40.60 -18.44 -8.21
C HIS A 144 41.77 -17.48 -8.49
N LYS A 145 42.67 -17.33 -7.51
CA LYS A 145 44.09 -17.04 -7.75
C LYS A 145 44.93 -17.50 -6.57
#